data_AF-A0A944ER78-F1
#
_entry.id   AF-A0A944ER78-F1
#
_cell.length_a   1.000
_cell.length_b   1.000
_cell.length_c   1.000
_cell.angle_alpha   90.00
_cell.angle_beta   90.00
_cell.angle_gamma   90.00
#
_symmetry.space_group_name_H-M   'P 1'
#
loop_
_entity.id
_entity.type
_entity.pdbx_description
1 polymer ?
#
loop_
_entity_poly.entity_id
_entity_poly.type
_entity_poly.pdbx_seq_one_letter_code
_entity_poly.pdbx_strand_id
1 'polypeptide(L)' 'MTERELSRRAKHRLAVLRHVEEVSGSVAATCRYYGISRQCYYIWLRR' A
#
# COMPACT_ATOMS: atom_id res chain seq x y z
N MET A 1 12.51 -15.23 3.77
CA MET A 1 12.39 -13.76 3.78
C MET A 1 13.35 -13.23 4.82
N THR A 2 14.23 -12.31 4.42
CA THR A 2 15.14 -11.64 5.33
C THR A 2 14.44 -10.50 6.06
N GLU A 3 14.99 -10.07 7.20
CA GLU A 3 14.47 -8.91 7.96
C GLU A 3 14.41 -7.63 7.10
N ARG A 4 15.38 -7.45 6.20
CA ARG A 4 15.41 -6.34 5.24
C ARG A 4 14.22 -6.37 4.28
N GLU A 5 13.85 -7.56 3.79
CA GLU A 5 12.69 -7.71 2.91
C GLU A 5 11.37 -7.44 3.64
N LEU A 6 11.26 -7.90 4.88
CA LEU A 6 10.11 -7.62 5.75
C LEU A 6 9.95 -6.11 5.97
N SER A 7 11.03 -5.42 6.33
CA SER A 7 11.05 -3.97 6.52
C SER A 7 10.66 -3.23 5.24
N ARG A 8 11.18 -3.64 4.08
CA ARG A 8 10.83 -3.04 2.78
C ARG A 8 9.33 -3.21 2.46
N ARG A 9 8.77 -4.39 2.71
CA ARG A 9 7.33 -4.66 2.50
C ARG A 9 6.46 -3.84 3.45
N ALA A 10 6.86 -3.71 4.72
CA ALA A 10 6.15 -2.89 5.69
C ALA A 10 6.16 -1.41 5.31
N LYS A 11 7.32 -0.87 4.93
CA LYS A 11 7.46 0.52 4.45
C LYS A 11 6.63 0.77 3.19
N HIS A 12 6.64 -0.17 2.25
CA HIS A 12 5.84 -0.08 1.04
C HIS A 12 4.33 -0.04 1.35
N ARG A 13 3.84 -0.96 2.20
CA ARG A 13 2.44 -0.98 2.66
C ARG A 13 2.03 0.35 3.30
N LEU A 14 2.86 0.89 4.20
CA LEU A 14 2.58 2.17 4.86
C LEU A 14 2.55 3.34 3.86
N ALA A 15 3.48 3.36 2.89
CA ALA A 15 3.50 4.40 1.86
C ALA A 15 2.22 4.39 1.00
N VAL A 16 1.73 3.20 0.63
CA VAL A 16 0.47 3.06 -0.12
C VAL A 16 -0.72 3.61 0.66
N LEU A 17 -0.86 3.24 1.94
CA LEU A 17 -1.98 3.67 2.79
C LEU A 17 -2.00 5.19 2.93
N ARG A 18 -0.85 5.79 3.30
CA ARG A 18 -0.73 7.25 3.42
C ARG A 18 -0.99 7.97 2.11
N HIS A 19 -0.56 7.43 0.96
CA HIS A 19 -0.82 8.09 -0.32
C HIS A 19 -2.31 8.17 -0.67
N VAL A 20 -3.11 7.16 -0.28
CA VAL A 20 -4.57 7.27 -0.43
C VAL A 20 -5.13 8.37 0.45
N GLU A 21 -4.70 8.45 1.71
CA GLU A 21 -5.23 9.42 2.69
C GLU A 21 -4.79 10.86 2.42
N GLU A 22 -3.52 11.07 2.09
CA GLU A 22 -2.89 12.40 2.06
C GLU A 22 -2.77 12.98 0.65
N VAL A 23 -2.72 12.16 -0.40
CA VAL A 23 -2.38 12.62 -1.76
C VAL A 23 -3.56 12.52 -2.71
N SER A 24 -4.10 11.32 -2.92
CA SER A 24 -5.03 11.10 -4.04
C SER A 24 -6.50 11.13 -3.62
N GLY A 25 -6.83 10.75 -2.39
CA GLY A 25 -8.21 10.45 -1.97
C GLY A 25 -8.86 9.28 -2.73
N SER A 26 -8.11 8.63 -3.64
CA SER A 26 -8.62 7.65 -4.60
C SER A 26 -7.80 6.37 -4.54
N VAL A 27 -8.38 5.34 -3.94
CA VAL A 27 -7.79 3.99 -3.83
C VAL A 27 -7.40 3.45 -5.21
N ALA A 28 -8.25 3.65 -6.23
CA ALA A 28 -8.01 3.11 -7.57
C ALA A 28 -6.80 3.76 -8.25
N ALA A 29 -6.62 5.08 -8.11
CA ALA A 29 -5.46 5.78 -8.66
C ALA A 29 -4.17 5.36 -7.95
N THR A 30 -4.20 5.30 -6.61
CA THR A 30 -3.04 4.88 -5.81
C THR A 30 -2.63 3.44 -6.12
N CYS A 31 -3.58 2.51 -6.23
CA CYS A 31 -3.28 1.13 -6.58
C CYS A 31 -2.59 1.00 -7.94
N ARG A 32 -3.04 1.76 -8.95
CA ARG A 32 -2.37 1.82 -10.26
C ARG A 32 -0.96 2.39 -10.17
N TYR A 33 -0.78 3.47 -9.41
CA TYR A 33 0.51 4.13 -9.22
C TYR A 33 1.54 3.22 -8.52
N TYR A 34 1.14 2.49 -7.47
CA TYR A 34 2.03 1.58 -6.74
C TYR A 34 2.11 0.16 -7.32
N GLY A 35 1.36 -0.14 -8.39
CA GLY A 35 1.37 -1.45 -9.03
C GLY A 35 0.77 -2.59 -8.18
N ILE A 36 -0.23 -2.28 -7.35
CA ILE A 36 -0.93 -3.27 -6.52
C ILE A 36 -2.39 -3.40 -6.95
N SER A 37 -3.03 -4.52 -6.58
CA SER A 37 -4.47 -4.67 -6.76
C SER A 37 -5.25 -3.94 -5.66
N ARG A 38 -6.48 -3.51 -5.99
CA ARG A 38 -7.42 -2.97 -4.99
C ARG A 38 -7.74 -3.98 -3.88
N GLN A 39 -7.73 -5.28 -4.20
CA GLN A 39 -7.96 -6.33 -3.20
C GLN A 39 -6.82 -6.38 -2.17
N CYS A 40 -5.56 -6.27 -2.61
CA CYS A 40 -4.42 -6.19 -1.70
C CYS A 40 -4.56 -4.99 -0.74
N TYR A 41 -4.95 -3.83 -1.27
CA TYR A 41 -5.20 -2.65 -0.45
C TYR A 41 -6.26 -2.90 0.62
N TYR A 42 -7.43 -3.43 0.25
CA TYR A 42 -8.49 -3.68 1.23
C TYR A 42 -8.14 -4.76 2.26
N ILE A 43 -7.37 -5.78 1.88
CA ILE A 43 -6.84 -6.78 2.82
C ILE A 43 -5.92 -6.09 3.84
N TRP A 44 -5.07 -5.16 3.40
CA TRP A 44 -4.23 -4.37 4.29
C TRP A 44 -5.02 -3.38 5.14
N LEU A 45 -6.10 -2.81 4.65
CA LEU A 45 -6.90 -1.87 5.44
C LEU A 45 -7.67 -2.57 6.58
N ARG A 46 -8.06 -3.83 6.38
CA ARG A 46 -8.81 -4.62 7.37
C ARG A 46 -7.94 -5.28 8.45
N ARG A 47 -6.62 -5.17 8.36
CA ARG A 47 -5.68 -6.02 9.11
C ARG A 47 -4.65 -5.20 9.86
#